data_AF-A0A2W4K0T6-F1
#
_entry.id   AF-A0A2W4K0T6-F1
#
_cell.length_a   1.000
_cell.length_b   1.000
_cell.length_c   1.000
_cell.angle_alpha   90.00
_cell.angle_beta   90.00
_cell.angle_gamma   90.00
#
_symmetry.space_group_name_H-M   'P 1'
#
loop_
_entity.id
_entity.type
_entity.pdbx_description
1 polymer ?
#
loop_
_entity_poly.entity_id
_entity_poly.type
_entity_poly.pdbx_seq_one_letter_code
_entity_poly.pdbx_strand_id
1 'polypeptide(L)'
;MKKHIGLVLAAITVITGIAYAELTNDFKITKERIDKMVKQQAVITMEKGGEIVIDFFPKEAPNTVANFIELTEKNYYDGLTFHRVVPKFVAQGGDPSGNGTGGPGYQIKAEFNKNPHLKGTVAMARSMDPDSAGSQFYICLEPQPYLDGQYTVFGQVAKGMDIVDKIQIGDKMKSVKIIEKGKAKDKAKAK
;
A
#
# COMPACT_ATOMS: atom_id res chain seq x y z
N MET A 1 -23.65 70.79 -15.54
CA MET A 1 -22.81 69.89 -16.37
C MET A 1 -22.57 68.60 -15.60
N LYS A 2 -23.04 67.49 -16.17
CA LYS A 2 -23.14 66.17 -15.53
C LYS A 2 -21.77 65.52 -15.39
N LYS A 3 -21.50 64.92 -14.22
CA LYS A 3 -20.30 64.14 -13.93
C LYS A 3 -20.33 62.84 -14.73
N HIS A 4 -19.26 62.59 -15.50
CA HIS A 4 -18.94 61.26 -16.00
C HIS A 4 -18.27 60.45 -14.89
N ILE A 5 -18.77 59.23 -14.65
CA ILE A 5 -18.03 57.99 -14.38
C ILE A 5 -19.08 56.88 -14.54
N GLY A 6 -19.11 56.28 -15.72
CA GLY A 6 -19.97 55.15 -16.05
C GLY A 6 -19.12 53.90 -16.22
N LEU A 7 -19.03 53.12 -15.13
CA LEU A 7 -18.95 51.66 -15.05
C LEU A 7 -18.24 50.92 -16.22
N VAL A 8 -16.99 50.52 -15.99
CA VAL A 8 -16.38 49.39 -16.69
C VAL A 8 -17.04 48.13 -16.17
N LEU A 9 -17.93 47.53 -16.96
CA LEU A 9 -18.41 46.17 -16.76
C LEU A 9 -17.24 45.22 -17.05
N ALA A 10 -16.45 44.92 -16.03
CA ALA A 10 -15.56 43.77 -16.05
C ALA A 10 -16.45 42.52 -16.06
N ALA A 11 -16.51 41.85 -17.21
CA ALA A 11 -16.98 40.49 -17.32
C ALA A 11 -16.00 39.59 -16.55
N ILE A 12 -16.12 39.56 -15.22
CA ILE A 12 -15.52 38.52 -14.39
C ILE A 12 -16.47 37.35 -14.50
N THR A 13 -16.20 36.53 -15.52
CA THR A 13 -16.73 35.19 -15.68
C THR A 13 -16.67 34.49 -14.33
N VAL A 14 -17.84 34.07 -13.86
CA VAL A 14 -18.02 33.17 -12.73
C VAL A 14 -17.36 31.83 -13.10
N ILE A 15 -16.06 31.73 -12.88
CA ILE A 15 -15.32 30.46 -12.85
C ILE A 15 -15.15 30.08 -11.38
N THR A 16 -16.25 29.91 -10.64
CA THR A 16 -16.19 29.65 -9.18
C THR A 16 -16.67 28.27 -8.79
N GLY A 17 -16.61 27.28 -9.68
CA GLY A 17 -16.94 25.90 -9.31
C GLY A 17 -16.08 24.84 -9.99
N ILE A 18 -15.73 25.05 -11.26
CA ILE A 18 -15.10 24.01 -12.06
C ILE A 18 -13.56 24.09 -11.99
N ALA A 19 -12.97 25.29 -12.02
CA ALA A 19 -11.51 25.44 -11.97
C ALA A 19 -10.88 25.17 -10.59
N TYR A 20 -11.64 25.23 -9.49
CA TYR A 20 -11.13 24.86 -8.16
C TYR A 20 -11.04 23.33 -7.98
N ALA A 21 -11.84 22.56 -8.72
CA ALA A 21 -11.79 21.10 -8.68
C ALA A 21 -10.59 20.52 -9.46
N GLU A 22 -10.03 21.28 -10.40
CA GLU A 22 -8.93 20.84 -11.28
C GLU A 22 -7.53 21.02 -10.68
N LEU A 23 -7.41 21.56 -9.45
CA LEU A 23 -6.12 21.87 -8.80
C LEU A 23 -5.74 20.95 -7.63
N THR A 24 -6.56 19.93 -7.32
CA THR A 24 -6.19 18.86 -6.38
C THR A 24 -6.44 17.52 -7.04
N ASN A 25 -5.39 16.89 -7.55
CA ASN A 25 -5.43 15.53 -8.09
C ASN A 25 -5.57 14.48 -6.96
N ASP A 26 -6.48 14.70 -6.00
CA ASP A 26 -6.92 13.68 -5.04
C ASP A 26 -7.99 12.84 -5.75
N PHE A 27 -7.55 11.83 -6.51
CA PHE A 27 -8.44 10.77 -6.98
C PHE A 27 -9.12 10.13 -5.76
N LYS A 28 -10.36 10.54 -5.46
CA LYS A 28 -11.15 9.94 -4.39
C LYS A 28 -11.50 8.51 -4.79
N ILE A 29 -10.81 7.53 -4.21
CA ILE A 29 -11.17 6.11 -4.28
C ILE A 29 -12.66 5.98 -3.96
N THR A 30 -13.46 5.43 -4.89
CA THR A 30 -14.91 5.33 -4.70
C THR A 30 -15.26 4.23 -3.69
N LYS A 31 -16.47 4.31 -3.11
CA LYS A 31 -16.98 3.29 -2.20
C LYS A 31 -17.04 1.92 -2.88
N GLU A 32 -17.46 1.87 -4.14
CA GLU A 32 -17.52 0.63 -4.92
C GLU A 32 -16.13 0.00 -5.07
N ARG A 33 -15.09 0.83 -5.28
CA ARG A 33 -13.70 0.36 -5.32
C ARG A 33 -13.25 -0.18 -3.97
N ILE A 34 -13.60 0.48 -2.86
CA ILE A 34 -13.33 -0.04 -1.49
C ILE A 34 -14.02 -1.39 -1.29
N ASP A 35 -15.32 -1.48 -1.60
CA ASP A 35 -16.11 -2.71 -1.43
C ASP A 35 -15.57 -3.88 -2.28
N LYS A 36 -14.98 -3.58 -3.44
CA LYS A 36 -14.22 -4.56 -4.23
C LYS A 36 -12.94 -4.99 -3.52
N MET A 37 -12.10 -4.04 -3.09
CA MET A 37 -10.82 -4.34 -2.45
C MET A 37 -10.98 -5.12 -1.13
N VAL A 38 -12.09 -4.94 -0.40
CA VAL A 38 -12.43 -5.72 0.80
C VAL A 38 -12.53 -7.23 0.50
N LYS A 39 -12.93 -7.58 -0.73
CA LYS A 39 -13.09 -8.97 -1.18
C LYS A 39 -11.82 -9.52 -1.80
N GLN A 40 -10.75 -8.74 -1.91
CA GLN A 40 -9.49 -9.15 -2.51
C GLN A 40 -8.45 -9.52 -1.43
N GLN A 41 -7.48 -10.35 -1.82
CA GLN A 41 -6.28 -10.71 -1.07
C GLN A 41 -5.07 -10.67 -1.99
N ALA A 42 -3.90 -10.40 -1.44
CA ALA A 42 -2.65 -10.73 -2.12
C ALA A 42 -2.14 -12.12 -1.71
N VAL A 43 -1.60 -12.85 -2.68
CA VAL A 43 -0.85 -14.08 -2.45
C VAL A 43 0.58 -13.85 -2.92
N ILE A 44 1.51 -13.86 -1.98
CA ILE A 44 2.95 -13.86 -2.26
C ILE A 44 3.41 -15.31 -2.29
N THR A 45 3.83 -15.77 -3.47
CA THR A 45 4.49 -17.08 -3.62
C THR A 45 5.99 -16.89 -3.47
N MET A 46 6.62 -17.56 -2.51
CA MET A 46 8.06 -17.47 -2.28
C MET A 46 8.83 -18.38 -3.26
N GLU A 47 10.02 -17.96 -3.70
CA GLU A 47 10.86 -18.76 -4.61
C GLU A 47 11.30 -20.08 -3.98
N LYS A 48 11.59 -20.07 -2.67
CA LYS A 48 11.91 -21.26 -1.87
C LYS A 48 10.69 -22.14 -1.55
N GLY A 49 9.50 -21.75 -2.03
CA GLY A 49 8.23 -22.42 -1.76
C GLY A 49 7.48 -21.85 -0.57
N GLY A 50 6.17 -22.13 -0.53
CA GLY A 50 5.23 -21.54 0.44
C GLY A 50 4.52 -20.30 -0.12
N GLU A 51 3.36 -20.01 0.48
CA GLU A 51 2.52 -18.87 0.12
C GLU A 51 2.18 -18.06 1.38
N ILE A 52 2.23 -16.74 1.25
CA ILE A 52 1.79 -15.79 2.26
C ILE A 52 0.55 -15.10 1.71
N VAL A 53 -0.56 -15.19 2.43
CA VAL A 53 -1.83 -14.57 2.05
C VAL A 53 -2.05 -13.34 2.91
N ILE A 54 -2.31 -12.20 2.31
CA ILE A 54 -2.52 -10.91 2.98
C ILE A 54 -3.97 -10.46 2.78
N ASP A 55 -4.68 -10.23 3.88
CA ASP A 55 -5.93 -9.49 3.92
C ASP A 55 -5.64 -7.98 3.93
N PHE A 56 -6.41 -7.21 3.17
CA PHE A 56 -6.28 -5.75 3.08
C PHE A 56 -7.22 -5.01 4.03
N PHE A 57 -6.83 -3.78 4.39
CA PHE A 57 -7.59 -2.80 5.17
C PHE A 57 -7.95 -1.55 4.33
N PRO A 58 -8.80 -1.70 3.29
CA PRO A 58 -9.09 -0.63 2.34
C PRO A 58 -9.98 0.49 2.90
N LYS A 59 -10.59 0.32 4.08
CA LYS A 59 -11.36 1.39 4.73
C LYS A 59 -10.44 2.35 5.46
N GLU A 60 -9.34 1.82 6.00
CA GLU A 60 -8.35 2.53 6.80
C GLU A 60 -7.24 3.13 5.94
N ALA A 61 -6.85 2.45 4.85
CA ALA A 61 -5.79 2.88 3.94
C ALA A 61 -6.15 2.65 2.45
N PRO A 62 -7.21 3.30 1.93
CA PRO A 62 -7.73 3.04 0.59
C PRO A 62 -6.73 3.29 -0.53
N ASN A 63 -5.94 4.37 -0.47
CA ASN A 63 -4.98 4.70 -1.52
C ASN A 63 -3.78 3.75 -1.49
N THR A 64 -3.35 3.36 -0.29
CA THR A 64 -2.24 2.42 -0.09
C THR A 64 -2.60 1.03 -0.61
N VAL A 65 -3.79 0.51 -0.27
CA VAL A 65 -4.27 -0.77 -0.78
C VAL A 65 -4.42 -0.72 -2.31
N ALA A 66 -5.00 0.36 -2.84
CA ALA A 66 -5.13 0.58 -4.27
C ALA A 66 -3.77 0.55 -4.98
N ASN A 67 -2.78 1.27 -4.46
CA ASN A 67 -1.41 1.31 -4.98
C ASN A 67 -0.75 -0.09 -4.97
N PHE A 68 -0.86 -0.82 -3.86
CA PHE A 68 -0.29 -2.16 -3.75
C PHE A 68 -0.92 -3.13 -4.77
N ILE A 69 -2.24 -3.07 -4.93
CA ILE A 69 -2.99 -3.86 -5.93
C ILE A 69 -2.53 -3.50 -7.35
N GLU A 70 -2.48 -2.21 -7.70
CA GLU A 70 -2.08 -1.76 -9.04
C GLU A 70 -0.65 -2.19 -9.40
N LEU A 71 0.29 -2.07 -8.45
CA LEU A 71 1.66 -2.55 -8.63
C LEU A 71 1.68 -4.08 -8.81
N THR A 72 0.92 -4.81 -8.00
CA THR A 72 0.82 -6.27 -8.09
C THR A 72 0.25 -6.72 -9.43
N GLU A 73 -0.82 -6.08 -9.93
CA GLU A 73 -1.45 -6.40 -11.22
C GLU A 73 -0.51 -6.11 -12.41
N LYS A 74 0.46 -5.19 -12.24
CA LYS A 74 1.55 -4.94 -13.20
C LYS A 74 2.75 -5.88 -13.03
N ASN A 75 2.63 -6.91 -12.18
CA ASN A 75 3.70 -7.83 -11.80
C ASN A 75 4.94 -7.14 -11.20
N TYR A 76 4.78 -5.95 -10.62
CA TYR A 76 5.90 -5.14 -10.13
C TYR A 76 6.75 -5.87 -9.06
N TYR A 77 6.09 -6.63 -8.18
CA TYR A 77 6.75 -7.33 -7.08
C TYR A 77 7.36 -8.68 -7.48
N ASP A 78 7.10 -9.18 -8.68
CA ASP A 78 7.60 -10.47 -9.14
C ASP A 78 9.14 -10.42 -9.24
N GLY A 79 9.81 -11.32 -8.53
CA GLY A 79 11.28 -11.39 -8.46
C GLY A 79 11.94 -10.47 -7.42
N LEU A 80 11.19 -9.56 -6.80
CA LEU A 80 11.76 -8.66 -5.78
C LEU A 80 12.05 -9.40 -4.47
N THR A 81 13.00 -8.86 -3.70
CA THR A 81 13.50 -9.49 -2.47
C THR A 81 12.92 -8.87 -1.22
N PHE A 82 12.94 -9.65 -0.14
CA PHE A 82 13.00 -9.15 1.23
C PHE A 82 14.44 -8.72 1.53
N HIS A 83 14.80 -7.49 1.15
CA HIS A 83 16.17 -6.98 1.24
C HIS A 83 16.59 -6.66 2.69
N ARG A 84 15.65 -6.48 3.61
CA ARG A 84 15.94 -6.20 5.02
C ARG A 84 15.07 -7.07 5.91
N VAL A 85 15.69 -7.93 6.69
CA VAL A 85 15.00 -8.76 7.69
C VAL A 85 15.71 -8.56 9.02
N VAL A 86 14.97 -8.10 10.03
CA VAL A 86 15.50 -7.92 11.38
C VAL A 86 14.72 -8.86 12.30
N PRO A 87 15.38 -9.90 12.86
CA PRO A 87 14.74 -10.84 13.76
C PRO A 87 14.01 -10.15 14.90
N LYS A 88 12.80 -10.62 15.23
CA LYS A 88 11.90 -10.04 16.26
C LYS A 88 11.45 -8.60 15.96
N PHE A 89 11.64 -8.14 14.73
CA PHE A 89 11.15 -6.85 14.27
C PHE A 89 10.28 -7.01 13.03
N VAL A 90 10.84 -6.84 11.84
CA VAL A 90 10.10 -6.87 10.57
C VAL A 90 10.91 -7.55 9.46
N ALA A 91 10.20 -8.14 8.49
CA ALA A 91 10.71 -8.49 7.18
C ALA A 91 10.22 -7.46 6.16
N GLN A 92 11.14 -6.71 5.55
CA GLN A 92 10.87 -5.62 4.61
C GLN A 92 11.31 -6.00 3.19
N GLY A 93 10.43 -5.74 2.22
CA GLY A 93 10.62 -6.04 0.81
C GLY A 93 9.95 -5.02 -0.10
N GLY A 94 9.85 -5.33 -1.39
CA GLY A 94 9.19 -4.47 -2.39
C GLY A 94 10.07 -3.34 -2.94
N ASP A 95 11.39 -3.43 -2.75
CA ASP A 95 12.37 -2.51 -3.35
C ASP A 95 12.91 -3.09 -4.67
N PRO A 96 12.74 -2.42 -5.83
CA PRO A 96 13.32 -2.85 -7.11
C PRO A 96 14.85 -2.82 -7.14
N SER A 97 15.48 -1.98 -6.32
CA SER A 97 16.94 -1.89 -6.21
C SER A 97 17.52 -2.89 -5.20
N GLY A 98 16.67 -3.48 -4.35
CA GLY A 98 17.06 -4.46 -3.34
C GLY A 98 18.03 -3.94 -2.28
N ASN A 99 18.12 -2.62 -2.07
CA ASN A 99 19.09 -1.98 -1.19
C ASN A 99 18.47 -0.92 -0.24
N GLY A 100 17.15 -0.81 -0.22
CA GLY A 100 16.35 0.14 0.55
C GLY A 100 16.07 1.48 -0.15
N THR A 101 16.64 1.75 -1.32
CA THR A 101 16.59 3.09 -1.95
C THR A 101 15.64 3.22 -3.13
N GLY A 102 15.18 2.10 -3.69
CA GLY A 102 14.29 2.11 -4.85
C GLY A 102 12.81 2.26 -4.49
N GLY A 103 12.02 2.45 -5.53
CA GLY A 103 10.57 2.61 -5.45
C GLY A 103 9.93 2.59 -6.83
N PRO A 104 8.62 2.85 -6.94
CA PRO A 104 7.88 2.69 -8.19
C PRO A 104 7.98 3.91 -9.12
N GLY A 105 8.87 4.87 -8.81
CA GLY A 105 9.03 6.14 -9.53
C GLY A 105 8.09 7.25 -9.06
N TYR A 106 7.30 7.01 -8.01
CA TYR A 106 6.40 7.98 -7.38
C TYR A 106 6.23 7.66 -5.89
N GLN A 107 5.55 8.57 -5.19
CA GLN A 107 5.23 8.45 -3.76
C GLN A 107 3.73 8.55 -3.51
N ILE A 108 3.28 8.04 -2.37
CA ILE A 108 1.89 8.12 -1.90
C ILE A 108 1.83 8.77 -0.52
N LYS A 109 0.78 9.58 -0.29
CA LYS A 109 0.52 10.21 1.01
C LYS A 109 0.28 9.16 2.10
N ALA A 110 0.67 9.48 3.33
CA ALA A 110 0.40 8.66 4.50
C ALA A 110 -1.11 8.55 4.80
N GLU A 111 -1.54 7.36 5.21
CA GLU A 111 -2.89 7.06 5.69
C GLU A 111 -2.79 6.43 7.08
N PHE A 112 -2.13 7.14 8.00
CA PHE A 112 -1.95 6.69 9.38
C PHE A 112 -3.30 6.38 10.02
N ASN A 113 -3.38 5.24 10.69
CA ASN A 113 -4.62 4.72 11.25
C ASN A 113 -4.38 4.04 12.60
N LYS A 114 -5.47 3.58 13.23
CA LYS A 114 -5.46 3.02 14.59
C LYS A 114 -5.11 1.53 14.63
N ASN A 115 -4.83 0.90 13.49
CA ASN A 115 -4.46 -0.51 13.50
C ASN A 115 -3.08 -0.68 14.15
N PRO A 116 -2.94 -1.56 15.15
CA PRO A 116 -1.66 -1.82 15.80
C PRO A 116 -0.75 -2.67 14.92
N HIS A 117 0.57 -2.52 15.10
CA HIS A 117 1.58 -3.39 14.53
C HIS A 117 1.70 -4.66 15.36
N LEU A 118 0.80 -5.62 15.12
CA LEU A 118 0.86 -6.96 15.69
C LEU A 118 1.74 -7.89 14.85
N LYS A 119 2.01 -9.10 15.34
CA LYS A 119 2.64 -10.14 14.51
C LYS A 119 1.80 -10.37 13.24
N GLY A 120 2.45 -10.35 12.09
CA GLY A 120 1.84 -10.48 10.77
C GLY A 120 1.22 -9.20 10.20
N THR A 121 1.25 -8.06 10.90
CA THR A 121 0.76 -6.79 10.36
C THR A 121 1.61 -6.36 9.16
N VAL A 122 0.94 -5.86 8.12
CA VAL A 122 1.55 -5.39 6.88
C VAL A 122 1.39 -3.87 6.77
N ALA A 123 2.50 -3.17 6.63
CA ALA A 123 2.54 -1.72 6.57
C ALA A 123 3.56 -1.21 5.55
N MET A 124 3.36 0.03 5.08
CA MET A 124 4.26 0.65 4.10
C MET A 124 5.54 1.15 4.77
N ALA A 125 6.69 0.85 4.16
CA ALA A 125 7.94 1.50 4.50
C ALA A 125 7.98 2.91 3.89
N ARG A 126 8.68 3.82 4.56
CA ARG A 126 8.91 5.20 4.13
C ARG A 126 10.28 5.70 4.61
N SER A 127 10.73 6.80 4.02
CA SER A 127 11.86 7.58 4.53
C SER A 127 11.43 8.47 5.71
N MET A 128 12.22 9.49 6.04
CA MET A 128 11.90 10.46 7.09
C MET A 128 10.59 11.22 6.79
N ASP A 129 10.35 11.53 5.52
CA ASP A 129 9.11 12.19 5.09
C ASP A 129 7.92 11.22 5.23
N PRO A 130 6.88 11.55 6.02
CA PRO A 130 5.65 10.77 6.14
C PRO A 130 5.04 10.35 4.80
N ASP A 131 5.10 11.21 3.78
CA ASP A 131 4.45 11.02 2.48
C ASP A 131 5.41 10.41 1.42
N SER A 132 6.50 9.77 1.86
CA SER A 132 7.51 9.18 0.96
C SER A 132 7.35 7.69 0.67
N ALA A 133 6.27 7.06 1.15
CA ALA A 133 5.98 5.67 0.85
C ALA A 133 5.78 5.49 -0.67
N GLY A 134 6.13 4.31 -1.18
CA GLY A 134 6.01 3.99 -2.62
C GLY A 134 5.59 2.55 -2.82
N SER A 135 6.55 1.65 -2.98
CA SER A 135 6.33 0.21 -3.19
C SER A 135 6.83 -0.66 -2.03
N GLN A 136 7.76 -0.14 -1.22
CA GLN A 136 8.35 -0.91 -0.14
C GLN A 136 7.34 -1.12 0.98
N PHE A 137 7.23 -2.36 1.46
CA PHE A 137 6.36 -2.74 2.56
C PHE A 137 7.13 -3.64 3.54
N TYR A 138 6.58 -3.82 4.73
CA TYR A 138 7.10 -4.76 5.70
C TYR A 138 6.01 -5.57 6.37
N ILE A 139 6.39 -6.76 6.84
CA ILE A 139 5.57 -7.65 7.66
C ILE A 139 6.19 -7.74 9.04
N CYS A 140 5.41 -7.47 10.09
CA CYS A 140 5.86 -7.60 11.47
C CYS A 140 6.08 -9.07 11.87
N LEU A 141 7.27 -9.38 12.39
CA LEU A 141 7.62 -10.71 12.90
C LEU A 141 7.20 -10.89 14.37
N GLU A 142 7.08 -9.78 15.10
CA GLU A 142 6.61 -9.67 16.48
C GLU A 142 5.84 -8.35 16.63
N PRO A 143 5.05 -8.13 17.71
CA PRO A 143 4.39 -6.86 17.96
C PRO A 143 5.38 -5.67 18.07
N GLN A 144 5.08 -4.55 17.40
CA GLN A 144 5.91 -3.34 17.33
C GLN A 144 5.13 -2.08 17.73
N PRO A 145 4.69 -1.94 18.99
CA PRO A 145 3.80 -0.85 19.42
C PRO A 145 4.40 0.55 19.23
N TYR A 146 5.72 0.67 19.15
CA TYR A 146 6.40 1.95 18.86
C TYR A 146 6.24 2.41 17.41
N LEU A 147 5.77 1.57 16.49
CA LEU A 147 5.44 1.97 15.11
C LEU A 147 4.00 2.45 14.95
N ASP A 148 3.15 2.24 15.97
CA ASP A 148 1.71 2.53 15.90
C ASP A 148 1.46 4.02 15.65
N GLY A 149 0.56 4.32 14.69
CA GLY A 149 0.23 5.68 14.28
C GLY A 149 1.33 6.41 13.51
N GLN A 150 2.49 5.80 13.25
CA GLN A 150 3.62 6.42 12.55
C GLN A 150 3.87 5.87 11.13
N TYR A 151 3.19 4.78 10.79
CA TYR A 151 3.27 4.08 9.50
C TYR A 151 1.88 3.64 9.05
N THR A 152 1.66 3.63 7.74
CA THR A 152 0.38 3.22 7.16
C THR A 152 0.26 1.70 7.20
N VAL A 153 -0.49 1.19 8.18
CA VAL A 153 -0.93 -0.21 8.22
C VAL A 153 -2.04 -0.41 7.19
N PHE A 154 -1.84 -1.31 6.24
CA PHE A 154 -2.78 -1.53 5.12
C PHE A 154 -3.22 -2.99 4.96
N GLY A 155 -2.69 -3.90 5.79
CA GLY A 155 -3.13 -5.29 5.77
C GLY A 155 -2.60 -6.13 6.92
N GLN A 156 -2.94 -7.41 6.88
CA GLN A 156 -2.57 -8.42 7.86
C GLN A 156 -2.37 -9.76 7.16
N VAL A 157 -1.34 -10.51 7.55
CA VAL A 157 -1.15 -11.90 7.10
C VAL A 157 -2.31 -12.75 7.61
N ALA A 158 -3.07 -13.31 6.67
CA ALA A 158 -4.20 -14.20 6.90
C ALA A 158 -3.80 -15.69 6.87
N LYS A 159 -2.80 -16.07 6.06
CA LYS A 159 -2.21 -17.42 6.00
C LYS A 159 -0.71 -17.33 5.72
N GLY A 160 0.06 -18.33 6.16
CA GLY A 160 1.49 -18.44 5.86
C GLY A 160 2.41 -17.70 6.83
N MET A 161 1.99 -17.47 8.08
CA MET A 161 2.87 -16.84 9.08
C MET A 161 4.12 -17.69 9.38
N ASP A 162 4.02 -19.01 9.26
CA ASP A 162 5.15 -19.94 9.38
C ASP A 162 6.16 -19.80 8.22
N ILE A 163 5.72 -19.31 7.07
CA ILE A 163 6.57 -18.93 5.94
C ILE A 163 7.23 -17.58 6.23
N VAL A 164 6.45 -16.60 6.72
CA VAL A 164 6.96 -15.28 7.13
C VAL A 164 8.07 -15.39 8.18
N ASP A 165 7.88 -16.22 9.20
CA ASP A 165 8.86 -16.44 10.29
C ASP A 165 10.19 -17.03 9.80
N LYS A 166 10.23 -17.61 8.59
CA LYS A 166 11.42 -18.22 7.98
C LYS A 166 12.09 -17.33 6.93
N ILE A 167 11.51 -16.17 6.61
CA ILE A 167 12.10 -15.26 5.61
C ILE A 167 13.50 -14.84 6.06
N GLN A 168 14.45 -14.94 5.14
CA GLN A 168 15.82 -14.46 5.31
C GLN A 168 16.11 -13.28 4.38
N ILE A 169 17.16 -12.52 4.70
CA ILE A 169 17.64 -11.43 3.84
C ILE A 169 17.94 -11.98 2.44
N GLY A 170 17.37 -11.36 1.42
CA GLY A 170 17.55 -11.73 0.02
C GLY A 170 16.57 -12.79 -0.50
N ASP A 171 15.66 -13.31 0.35
CA ASP A 171 14.61 -14.21 -0.12
C ASP A 171 13.71 -13.51 -1.14
N LYS A 172 13.43 -14.20 -2.24
CA LYS A 172 12.68 -13.65 -3.37
C LYS A 172 11.21 -14.03 -3.32
N MET A 173 10.37 -13.05 -3.65
CA MET A 173 8.99 -13.26 -4.06
C MET A 173 9.03 -13.80 -5.49
N LYS A 174 8.66 -15.06 -5.71
CA LYS A 174 8.56 -15.63 -7.06
C LYS A 174 7.48 -14.91 -7.86
N SER A 175 6.33 -14.71 -7.24
CA SER A 175 5.23 -13.93 -7.80
C SER A 175 4.33 -13.38 -6.71
N VAL A 176 3.69 -12.25 -6.99
CA VAL A 176 2.59 -11.71 -6.18
C VAL A 176 1.35 -11.60 -7.07
N LYS A 177 0.20 -12.09 -6.58
CA LYS A 177 -1.06 -12.06 -7.33
C LYS A 177 -2.22 -11.59 -6.45
N ILE A 178 -3.16 -10.87 -7.05
CA ILE A 178 -4.42 -10.49 -6.41
C ILE A 178 -5.47 -11.55 -6.72
N ILE A 179 -6.15 -12.05 -5.69
CA ILE A 179 -7.23 -13.03 -5.80
C ILE A 179 -8.48 -12.55 -5.07
N GLU A 180 -9.63 -13.12 -5.40
CA GLU A 180 -10.83 -13.00 -4.57
C GLU A 180 -10.72 -13.89 -3.32
N LYS A 181 -11.14 -13.38 -2.18
CA LYS A 181 -11.20 -14.10 -0.90
C LYS A 181 -11.95 -15.42 -1.06
N GLY A 182 -11.42 -16.47 -0.45
CA GLY A 182 -11.99 -17.82 -0.53
C GLY A 182 -11.60 -18.62 -1.79
N LYS A 183 -10.82 -18.05 -2.73
CA LYS A 183 -10.25 -18.78 -3.87
C LYS A 183 -8.78 -19.20 -3.67
N ALA A 184 -8.16 -18.83 -2.56
CA ALA A 184 -6.85 -19.36 -2.16
C ALA A 184 -6.99 -20.87 -1.92
N LYS A 185 -6.65 -21.67 -2.94
CA LYS A 185 -6.78 -23.13 -2.89
C LYS A 185 -6.06 -23.64 -1.65
N ASP A 186 -6.78 -24.35 -0.79
CA ASP A 186 -6.22 -25.15 0.29
C ASP A 186 -5.34 -26.26 -0.32
N LYS A 187 -4.07 -25.93 -0.61
CA LYS A 187 -3.04 -26.90 -0.99
C LYS A 187 -2.28 -27.45 0.22
N ALA A 188 -2.79 -27.27 1.43
CA ALA A 188 -2.22 -27.82 2.65
C ALA A 188 -2.96 -29.11 3.04
N LYS A 189 -2.68 -30.22 2.32
CA LYS A 189 -2.76 -31.62 2.78
C LYS A 189 -2.38 -32.56 1.62
N ALA A 190 -1.08 -32.72 1.40
CA ALA A 190 -0.52 -33.86 0.68
C ALA A 190 0.97 -34.00 1.03
N LYS A 191 1.25 -34.54 2.21
CA LYS A 191 2.31 -35.52 2.45
C LYS A 191 2.14 -36.15 3.81
#